data_AF-A0A8T6RF19-F1
#
_entry.id   AF-A0A8T6RF19-F1
#
_cell.length_a   1.000
_cell.length_b   1.000
_cell.length_c   1.000
_cell.angle_alpha   90.00
_cell.angle_beta   90.00
_cell.angle_gamma   90.00
#
_symmetry.space_group_name_H-M   'P 1'
#
loop_
_entity.id
_entity.type
_entity.pdbx_description
1 polymer ?
#
loop_
_entity_poly.entity_id
_entity_poly.type
_entity_poly.pdbx_seq_one_letter_code
_entity_poly.pdbx_strand_id
1 'polypeptide(L)'
;MNFKKILEGNIDKSEIFQIMEMDWQDFQKILEVTRELTDKNFGKKIKIYVPGKKFPAISITGSECSLNCAHCNQHYLKSMIDGSTPDLLYDECIKLDKQEAVGCLISGGFNENFHLPFENYFDTLKRIKKETNLILNVHTGLITPDLVKKLEATEIDIVSFDLVGSNAAIKNVYGLEKTVADYESTFKELMNSSIKYISPHICIGLNYGKPSGEIDALNIIKNLNPYLIVLLGLRSTPETPISSISVDPKYMVKIIAITRLMFPRTEISLGCMRPIGQDRKQIDLGAFHSGVTRIEIPTYATLEEAEKLEYKIQRMECCCSIPETLEKKFLS
;
A
#
# COMPACT_ATOMS: atom_id res chain seq x y z
N MET A 1 -0.05 -26.92 14.35
CA MET A 1 0.75 -26.19 13.33
C MET A 1 2.22 -26.56 13.46
N ASN A 2 2.94 -26.71 12.35
CA ASN A 2 4.38 -26.97 12.38
C ASN A 2 5.15 -25.63 12.34
N PHE A 3 5.44 -25.08 13.51
CA PHE A 3 6.09 -23.77 13.62
C PHE A 3 7.45 -23.69 12.91
N LYS A 4 8.21 -24.79 12.85
CA LYS A 4 9.51 -24.81 12.15
C LYS A 4 9.37 -24.58 10.64
N LYS A 5 8.37 -25.20 10.00
CA LYS A 5 8.03 -25.01 8.58
C LYS A 5 7.46 -23.61 8.30
N ILE A 6 6.65 -23.11 9.22
CA ILE A 6 6.04 -21.76 9.16
C ILE A 6 7.11 -20.67 9.21
N LEU A 7 8.12 -20.82 10.07
CA LEU A 7 9.26 -19.89 10.16
C LEU A 7 10.12 -19.84 8.88
N GLU A 8 10.00 -20.83 8.00
CA GLU A 8 10.67 -20.85 6.69
C GLU A 8 9.84 -20.23 5.56
N GLY A 9 8.64 -19.72 5.85
CA GLY A 9 7.73 -19.12 4.85
C GLY A 9 6.78 -20.11 4.16
N ASN A 10 6.81 -21.37 4.60
CA ASN A 10 6.10 -22.46 3.95
C ASN A 10 4.76 -22.75 4.65
N ILE A 11 3.90 -21.73 4.76
CA ILE A 11 2.53 -21.89 5.23
C ILE A 11 1.63 -22.39 4.09
N ASP A 12 0.81 -23.40 4.37
CA ASP A 12 -0.17 -23.94 3.41
C ASP A 12 -1.60 -23.45 3.66
N LYS A 13 -2.52 -23.77 2.73
CA LYS A 13 -3.92 -23.34 2.80
C LYS A 13 -4.63 -23.80 4.07
N SER A 14 -4.31 -24.99 4.59
CA SER A 14 -4.94 -25.52 5.79
C SER A 14 -4.50 -24.76 7.04
N GLU A 15 -3.22 -24.39 7.09
CA GLU A 15 -2.65 -23.57 8.16
C GLU A 15 -3.19 -22.13 8.14
N ILE A 16 -3.34 -21.54 6.95
CA ILE A 16 -4.00 -20.24 6.79
C ILE A 16 -5.43 -20.30 7.33
N PHE A 17 -6.21 -21.32 6.94
CA PHE A 17 -7.58 -21.50 7.42
C PHE A 17 -7.63 -21.64 8.95
N GLN A 18 -6.72 -22.42 9.54
CA GLN A 18 -6.63 -22.56 11.00
C GLN A 18 -6.36 -21.24 11.71
N ILE A 19 -5.45 -20.39 11.21
CA ILE A 19 -5.21 -19.05 11.77
C ILE A 19 -6.47 -18.19 11.68
N MET A 20 -7.15 -18.24 10.53
CA MET A 20 -8.35 -17.44 10.29
C MET A 20 -9.49 -17.79 11.25
N GLU A 21 -9.69 -19.07 11.54
CA GLU A 21 -10.73 -19.55 12.48
C GLU A 21 -10.31 -19.50 13.95
N MET A 22 -9.02 -19.27 14.24
CA MET A 22 -8.50 -19.23 15.61
C MET A 22 -9.17 -18.15 16.44
N ASP A 23 -9.53 -18.44 17.69
CA ASP A 23 -9.99 -17.39 18.58
C ASP A 23 -8.86 -16.40 18.91
N TRP A 24 -9.22 -15.24 19.46
CA TRP A 24 -8.24 -14.19 19.72
C TRP A 24 -7.21 -14.54 20.79
N GLN A 25 -7.55 -15.39 21.74
CA GLN A 25 -6.69 -15.78 22.85
C GLN A 25 -5.57 -16.69 22.35
N ASP A 26 -5.91 -17.70 21.55
CA ASP A 26 -4.93 -18.57 20.93
C ASP A 26 -4.13 -17.84 19.84
N PHE A 27 -4.75 -16.90 19.13
CA PHE A 27 -4.08 -16.10 18.11
C PHE A 27 -2.94 -15.22 18.66
N GLN A 28 -2.93 -14.88 19.95
CA GLN A 28 -1.79 -14.18 20.57
C GLN A 28 -0.47 -14.94 20.39
N LYS A 29 -0.50 -16.28 20.39
CA LYS A 29 0.69 -17.11 20.13
C LYS A 29 1.23 -16.92 18.72
N ILE A 30 0.34 -16.66 17.75
CA ILE A 30 0.74 -16.36 16.36
C ILE A 30 1.42 -14.99 16.27
N LEU A 31 0.98 -14.02 17.08
CA LEU A 31 1.63 -12.72 17.18
C LEU A 31 3.06 -12.83 17.71
N GLU A 32 3.29 -13.62 18.76
CA GLU A 32 4.64 -13.90 19.27
C GLU A 32 5.52 -14.51 18.19
N VAL A 33 5.05 -15.56 17.51
CA VAL A 33 5.80 -16.25 16.45
C VAL A 33 6.13 -15.32 15.27
N THR A 34 5.16 -14.53 14.81
CA THR A 34 5.36 -13.61 13.69
C THR A 34 6.29 -12.46 14.06
N ARG A 35 6.24 -11.98 15.31
CA ARG A 35 7.17 -10.97 15.82
C ARG A 35 8.60 -11.49 15.88
N GLU A 36 8.79 -12.68 16.46
CA GLU A 36 10.10 -13.35 16.54
C GLU A 36 10.69 -13.62 15.16
N LEU A 37 9.86 -14.13 14.23
CA LEU A 37 10.26 -14.34 12.83
C LEU A 37 10.75 -13.06 12.18
N THR A 38 10.03 -11.96 12.41
CA THR A 38 10.38 -10.67 11.83
C THR A 38 11.66 -10.12 12.45
N ASP A 39 11.82 -10.20 13.77
CA ASP A 39 13.03 -9.75 14.46
C ASP A 39 14.27 -10.55 14.03
N LYS A 40 14.12 -11.85 13.80
CA LYS A 40 15.19 -12.70 13.26
C LYS A 40 15.64 -12.25 11.87
N ASN A 41 14.71 -11.82 11.01
CA ASN A 41 15.01 -11.48 9.61
C ASN A 41 15.38 -10.00 9.40
N PHE A 42 14.88 -9.09 10.24
CA PHE A 42 15.03 -7.63 10.06
C PHE A 42 15.66 -6.91 11.27
N GLY A 43 15.88 -7.62 12.38
CA GLY A 43 16.30 -7.04 13.64
C GLY A 43 15.16 -6.30 14.37
N LYS A 44 15.44 -5.84 15.60
CA LYS A 44 14.53 -4.99 16.39
C LYS A 44 14.55 -3.54 15.90
N LYS A 45 14.01 -3.33 14.70
CA LYS A 45 13.90 -2.02 14.05
C LYS A 45 12.49 -1.85 13.48
N ILE A 46 11.91 -0.67 13.67
CA ILE A 46 10.65 -0.29 13.03
C ILE A 46 10.82 1.04 12.31
N LYS A 47 10.36 1.10 11.05
CA LYS A 47 10.41 2.29 10.22
C LYS A 47 9.04 3.00 10.27
N ILE A 48 9.06 4.30 10.52
CA ILE A 48 7.87 5.14 10.64
C ILE A 48 7.86 6.16 9.50
N TYR A 49 6.75 6.21 8.77
CA TYR A 49 6.58 7.05 7.59
C TYR A 49 5.51 8.12 7.82
N VAL A 50 5.84 9.36 7.48
CA VAL A 50 4.98 10.55 7.64
C VAL A 50 5.11 11.45 6.40
N PRO A 51 4.42 11.16 5.28
CA PRO A 51 4.68 11.80 3.98
C PRO A 51 4.65 13.34 3.98
N GLY A 52 3.71 13.95 4.72
CA GLY A 52 3.73 15.38 5.04
C GLY A 52 4.02 16.31 3.85
N LYS A 53 4.82 17.36 4.09
CA LYS A 53 5.21 18.34 3.06
C LYS A 53 6.33 17.85 2.14
N LYS A 54 7.16 16.91 2.60
CA LYS A 54 8.30 16.38 1.82
C LYS A 54 7.90 15.34 0.78
N PHE A 55 6.67 14.80 0.89
CA PHE A 55 6.11 13.83 -0.03
C PHE A 55 4.58 14.01 -0.21
N PRO A 56 4.13 15.13 -0.79
CA PRO A 56 2.71 15.38 -0.99
C PRO A 56 2.14 14.51 -2.13
N ALA A 57 0.81 14.46 -2.20
CA ALA A 57 0.08 13.78 -3.26
C ALA A 57 -0.48 14.80 -4.26
N ILE A 58 -0.27 14.54 -5.55
CA ILE A 58 -0.74 15.34 -6.69
C ILE A 58 -1.73 14.49 -7.49
N SER A 59 -2.90 15.04 -7.79
CA SER A 59 -3.93 14.40 -8.59
C SER A 59 -3.88 14.88 -10.04
N ILE A 60 -3.62 13.98 -10.99
CA ILE A 60 -3.61 14.31 -12.43
C ILE A 60 -5.00 14.45 -13.06
N THR A 61 -6.05 14.32 -12.25
CA THR A 61 -7.45 14.54 -12.65
C THR A 61 -8.14 15.55 -11.73
N GLY A 62 -7.39 16.27 -10.89
CA GLY A 62 -7.96 17.15 -9.88
C GLY A 62 -8.87 16.35 -8.94
N SER A 63 -10.14 16.73 -8.82
CA SER A 63 -11.13 16.00 -8.02
C SER A 63 -11.98 15.00 -8.80
N GLU A 64 -11.77 14.84 -10.11
CA GLU A 64 -12.62 14.02 -10.97
C GLU A 64 -12.20 12.55 -10.98
N CYS A 65 -13.17 11.64 -10.99
CA CYS A 65 -12.99 10.20 -11.17
C CYS A 65 -14.23 9.62 -11.87
N SER A 66 -14.03 8.84 -12.94
CA SER A 66 -15.15 8.24 -13.69
C SER A 66 -15.87 7.15 -12.89
N LEU A 67 -15.18 6.52 -11.94
CA LEU A 67 -15.72 5.35 -11.24
C LEU A 67 -16.71 5.67 -10.14
N ASN A 68 -16.51 6.79 -9.43
CA ASN A 68 -17.34 7.17 -8.27
C ASN A 68 -17.59 5.99 -7.31
N CYS A 69 -16.54 5.20 -7.06
CA CYS A 69 -16.66 3.91 -6.41
C CYS A 69 -17.26 4.05 -5.01
N ALA A 70 -17.93 2.99 -4.54
CA ALA A 70 -18.56 2.96 -3.22
C ALA A 70 -17.57 3.24 -2.08
N HIS A 71 -16.28 2.99 -2.31
CA HIS A 71 -15.21 3.17 -1.33
C HIS A 71 -14.87 4.64 -1.03
N CYS A 72 -14.68 5.47 -2.07
CA CYS A 72 -14.21 6.83 -1.88
C CYS A 72 -15.14 7.89 -2.48
N ASN A 73 -15.86 7.59 -3.56
CA ASN A 73 -16.68 8.56 -4.29
C ASN A 73 -15.96 9.93 -4.46
N GLN A 74 -14.71 9.90 -4.96
CA GLN A 74 -13.81 11.06 -5.14
C GLN A 74 -13.35 11.77 -3.86
N HIS A 75 -13.82 11.36 -2.68
CA HIS A 75 -13.55 12.04 -1.40
C HIS A 75 -12.05 12.29 -1.17
N TYR A 76 -11.20 11.30 -1.43
CA TYR A 76 -9.76 11.40 -1.17
C TYR A 76 -9.04 12.37 -2.12
N LEU A 77 -9.55 12.57 -3.33
CA LEU A 77 -8.95 13.47 -4.33
C LEU A 77 -9.04 14.94 -3.91
N LYS A 78 -10.08 15.31 -3.15
CA LYS A 78 -10.33 16.68 -2.69
C LYS A 78 -9.20 17.27 -1.83
N SER A 79 -8.35 16.42 -1.26
CA SER A 79 -7.22 16.82 -0.41
C SER A 79 -5.88 16.87 -1.14
N MET A 80 -5.83 16.45 -2.40
CA MET A 80 -4.61 16.38 -3.19
C MET A 80 -4.32 17.72 -3.87
N ILE A 81 -3.04 17.96 -4.16
CA ILE A 81 -2.61 19.08 -5.01
C ILE A 81 -3.17 18.85 -6.41
N ASP A 82 -3.71 19.89 -7.03
CA ASP A 82 -4.25 19.81 -8.38
C ASP A 82 -3.13 19.79 -9.43
N GLY A 83 -3.03 18.69 -10.17
CA GLY A 83 -2.16 18.51 -11.33
C GLY A 83 -2.95 18.08 -12.55
N SER A 84 -4.22 18.49 -12.65
CA SER A 84 -5.20 18.07 -13.68
C SER A 84 -4.84 18.41 -15.13
N THR A 85 -3.75 19.13 -15.35
CA THR A 85 -3.16 19.30 -16.69
C THR A 85 -1.65 19.03 -16.64
N PRO A 86 -1.03 18.67 -17.78
CA PRO A 86 0.42 18.47 -17.85
C PRO A 86 1.23 19.68 -17.39
N ASP A 87 0.77 20.91 -17.67
CA ASP A 87 1.43 22.14 -17.22
C ASP A 87 1.30 22.34 -15.71
N LEU A 88 0.11 22.12 -15.15
CA LEU A 88 -0.10 22.19 -13.69
C LEU A 88 0.75 21.16 -12.94
N LEU A 89 0.80 19.92 -13.42
CA LEU A 89 1.63 18.88 -12.82
C LEU A 89 3.11 19.27 -12.86
N TYR A 90 3.58 19.81 -13.98
CA TYR A 90 4.96 20.28 -14.12
C TYR A 90 5.25 21.42 -13.14
N ASP A 91 4.42 22.46 -13.12
CA ASP A 91 4.62 23.64 -12.28
C ASP A 91 4.63 23.29 -10.78
N GLU A 92 3.71 22.43 -10.33
CA GLU A 92 3.69 21.97 -8.95
C GLU A 92 4.92 21.10 -8.61
N CYS A 93 5.37 20.22 -9.49
CA CYS A 93 6.61 19.47 -9.26
C CYS A 93 7.84 20.39 -9.17
N ILE A 94 7.97 21.39 -10.04
CA ILE A 94 9.07 22.37 -9.97
C ILE A 94 9.00 23.17 -8.66
N LYS A 95 7.81 23.55 -8.22
CA LYS A 95 7.60 24.25 -6.95
C LYS A 95 7.96 23.37 -5.76
N LEU A 96 7.60 22.10 -5.77
CA LEU A 96 7.96 21.14 -4.72
C LEU A 96 9.47 20.94 -4.62
N ASP A 97 10.17 20.77 -5.75
CA ASP A 97 11.63 20.65 -5.78
C ASP A 97 12.31 21.91 -5.21
N LYS A 98 11.82 23.11 -5.56
CA LYS A 98 12.27 24.39 -4.97
C LYS A 98 11.97 24.54 -3.48
N GLN A 99 10.96 23.84 -2.98
CA GLN A 99 10.57 23.82 -1.56
C GLN A 99 11.23 22.65 -0.80
N GLU A 100 12.26 22.03 -1.39
CA GLU A 100 13.03 20.94 -0.80
C GLU A 100 12.15 19.71 -0.47
N ALA A 101 11.04 19.53 -1.17
CA ALA A 101 10.36 18.25 -1.19
C ALA A 101 11.27 17.21 -1.83
N VAL A 102 11.23 15.99 -1.33
CA VAL A 102 12.12 14.92 -1.80
C VAL A 102 11.42 14.05 -2.85
N GLY A 103 10.08 14.07 -2.89
CA GLY A 103 9.30 13.38 -3.90
C GLY A 103 7.83 13.73 -3.81
N CYS A 104 7.02 13.04 -4.60
CA CYS A 104 5.56 13.15 -4.55
C CYS A 104 4.89 11.85 -5.03
N LEU A 105 3.65 11.67 -4.57
CA LEU A 105 2.75 10.66 -5.12
C LEU A 105 1.97 11.29 -6.28
N ILE A 106 2.12 10.74 -7.48
CA ILE A 106 1.27 11.04 -8.63
C ILE A 106 0.12 10.04 -8.63
N SER A 107 -1.09 10.53 -8.39
CA SER A 107 -2.30 9.72 -8.41
C SER A 107 -3.44 10.50 -9.07
N GLY A 108 -4.69 10.12 -8.82
CA GLY A 108 -5.87 10.77 -9.37
C GLY A 108 -7.06 9.84 -9.40
N GLY A 109 -8.12 10.30 -10.04
CA GLY A 109 -9.27 9.49 -10.38
C GLY A 109 -8.97 8.59 -11.56
N PHE A 110 -9.47 7.36 -11.48
CA PHE A 110 -9.38 6.40 -12.57
C PHE A 110 -10.44 6.67 -13.63
N ASN A 111 -10.10 6.39 -14.87
CA ASN A 111 -11.04 6.35 -15.99
C ASN A 111 -11.91 5.09 -15.95
N GLU A 112 -12.80 4.93 -16.94
CA GLU A 112 -13.71 3.77 -17.06
C GLU A 112 -12.97 2.43 -17.22
N ASN A 113 -11.72 2.46 -17.67
CA ASN A 113 -10.86 1.27 -17.82
C ASN A 113 -10.07 0.94 -16.54
N PHE A 114 -10.30 1.67 -15.44
CA PHE A 114 -9.63 1.50 -14.15
C PHE A 114 -8.14 1.80 -14.17
N HIS A 115 -7.70 2.81 -14.91
CA HIS A 115 -6.34 3.33 -14.80
C HIS A 115 -6.31 4.85 -14.82
N LEU A 116 -5.19 5.44 -14.38
CA LEU A 116 -5.03 6.88 -14.48
C LEU A 116 -4.83 7.29 -15.95
N PRO A 117 -5.41 8.42 -16.39
CA PRO A 117 -5.33 8.87 -17.77
C PRO A 117 -3.97 9.52 -18.09
N PHE A 118 -2.91 8.70 -18.15
CA PHE A 118 -1.53 9.16 -18.35
C PHE A 118 -1.20 9.62 -19.78
N GLU A 119 -2.10 9.43 -20.75
CA GLU A 119 -1.79 9.56 -22.18
C GLU A 119 -1.13 10.89 -22.53
N ASN A 120 -1.54 11.98 -21.86
CA ASN A 120 -1.01 13.33 -22.08
C ASN A 120 0.11 13.73 -21.09
N TYR A 121 0.48 12.85 -20.15
CA TYR A 121 1.40 13.15 -19.07
C TYR A 121 2.78 12.53 -19.23
N PHE A 122 2.98 11.56 -20.12
CA PHE A 122 4.25 10.85 -20.26
C PHE A 122 5.43 11.80 -20.51
N ASP A 123 5.27 12.77 -21.42
CA ASP A 123 6.32 13.76 -21.72
C ASP A 123 6.61 14.67 -20.52
N THR A 124 5.56 15.09 -19.81
CA THR A 124 5.69 15.88 -18.57
C THR A 124 6.41 15.10 -17.47
N LEU A 125 6.06 13.84 -17.23
CA LEU A 125 6.72 13.00 -16.23
C LEU A 125 8.21 12.84 -16.55
N LYS A 126 8.54 12.59 -17.83
CA LYS A 126 9.92 12.50 -18.29
C LYS A 126 10.67 13.82 -18.10
N ARG A 127 10.03 14.95 -18.39
CA ARG A 127 10.59 16.28 -18.17
C ARG A 127 10.85 16.54 -16.68
N ILE A 128 9.91 16.21 -15.79
CA ILE A 128 10.06 16.33 -14.34
C ILE A 128 11.25 15.50 -13.85
N LYS A 129 11.36 14.24 -14.29
CA LYS A 129 12.48 13.36 -13.92
C LYS A 129 13.85 13.87 -14.40
N LYS A 130 13.88 14.59 -15.52
CA LYS A 130 15.10 15.20 -16.06
C LYS A 130 15.49 16.50 -15.35
N GLU A 131 14.50 17.29 -14.92
CA GLU A 131 14.71 18.66 -14.44
C GLU A 131 14.65 18.80 -12.91
N THR A 132 14.21 17.77 -12.18
CA THR A 132 14.11 17.77 -10.71
C THR A 132 14.78 16.56 -10.08
N ASN A 133 15.03 16.61 -8.77
CA ASN A 133 15.55 15.46 -8.01
C ASN A 133 14.44 14.65 -7.32
N LEU A 134 13.18 14.96 -7.60
CA LEU A 134 12.01 14.35 -6.99
C LEU A 134 11.96 12.85 -7.28
N ILE A 135 11.63 12.10 -6.22
CA ILE A 135 11.19 10.70 -6.33
C ILE A 135 9.72 10.71 -6.73
N LEU A 136 9.38 10.09 -7.85
CA LEU A 136 8.00 9.94 -8.31
C LEU A 136 7.50 8.55 -7.96
N ASN A 137 6.46 8.50 -7.11
CA ASN A 137 5.66 7.30 -6.87
C ASN A 137 4.33 7.45 -7.62
N VAL A 138 3.95 6.47 -8.42
CA VAL A 138 2.78 6.57 -9.29
C VAL A 138 1.76 5.47 -8.97
N HIS A 139 0.50 5.84 -8.77
CA HIS A 139 -0.62 4.89 -8.82
C HIS A 139 -1.01 4.65 -10.27
N THR A 140 -1.06 3.39 -10.73
CA THR A 140 -1.38 3.14 -12.15
C THR A 140 -2.80 2.70 -12.40
N GLY A 141 -3.33 1.81 -11.58
CA GLY A 141 -4.49 0.98 -11.93
C GLY A 141 -4.14 -0.06 -13.01
N LEU A 142 -5.16 -0.55 -13.73
CA LEU A 142 -5.07 -1.59 -14.75
C LEU A 142 -4.64 -1.03 -16.12
N ILE A 143 -3.33 -0.87 -16.28
CA ILE A 143 -2.73 -0.36 -17.52
C ILE A 143 -2.41 -1.49 -18.51
N THR A 144 -2.47 -1.16 -19.81
CA THR A 144 -2.10 -2.09 -20.89
C THR A 144 -0.59 -2.24 -21.02
N PRO A 145 -0.07 -3.30 -21.68
CA PRO A 145 1.36 -3.44 -21.93
C PRO A 145 2.00 -2.26 -22.69
N ASP A 146 1.24 -1.58 -23.57
CA ASP A 146 1.71 -0.37 -24.24
C ASP A 146 1.88 0.81 -23.27
N LEU A 147 0.92 0.98 -22.35
CA LEU A 147 1.02 1.99 -21.30
C LEU A 147 2.13 1.69 -20.30
N VAL A 148 2.39 0.42 -19.97
CA VAL A 148 3.55 0.02 -19.15
C VAL A 148 4.84 0.51 -19.82
N LYS A 149 5.04 0.22 -21.11
CA LYS A 149 6.23 0.67 -21.86
C LYS A 149 6.40 2.18 -21.90
N LYS A 150 5.30 2.91 -22.07
CA LYS A 150 5.32 4.38 -22.04
C LYS A 150 5.69 4.89 -20.64
N LEU A 151 5.16 4.27 -19.59
CA LEU A 151 5.47 4.60 -18.20
C LEU A 151 6.94 4.30 -17.87
N GLU A 152 7.47 3.15 -18.30
CA GLU A 152 8.90 2.82 -18.18
C GLU A 152 9.79 3.92 -18.78
N ALA A 153 9.45 4.39 -19.98
CA ALA A 153 10.22 5.41 -20.70
C ALA A 153 10.24 6.79 -20.03
N THR A 154 9.42 7.00 -18.99
CA THR A 154 9.44 8.22 -18.15
C THR A 154 10.49 8.17 -17.03
N GLU A 155 11.05 6.99 -16.75
CA GLU A 155 12.02 6.77 -15.66
C GLU A 155 11.49 7.13 -14.26
N ILE A 156 10.18 6.98 -14.04
CA ILE A 156 9.59 7.06 -12.69
C ILE A 156 10.22 6.03 -11.75
N ASP A 157 10.27 6.35 -10.46
CA ASP A 157 11.01 5.54 -9.49
C ASP A 157 10.19 4.37 -8.97
N ILE A 158 8.92 4.63 -8.63
CA ILE A 158 8.07 3.70 -7.88
C ILE A 158 6.69 3.63 -8.52
N VAL A 159 6.14 2.41 -8.61
CA VAL A 159 4.71 2.16 -8.85
C VAL A 159 4.09 1.58 -7.59
N SER A 160 3.02 2.23 -7.13
CA SER A 160 2.12 1.69 -6.12
C SER A 160 0.90 1.12 -6.85
N PHE A 161 0.62 -0.17 -6.66
CA PHE A 161 -0.42 -0.88 -7.42
C PHE A 161 -1.46 -1.48 -6.49
N ASP A 162 -2.70 -1.01 -6.56
CA ASP A 162 -3.82 -1.61 -5.82
C ASP A 162 -4.12 -3.00 -6.36
N LEU A 163 -3.85 -4.04 -5.58
CA LEU A 163 -4.06 -5.44 -5.96
C LEU A 163 -5.30 -6.00 -5.25
N VAL A 164 -6.28 -6.43 -6.03
CA VAL A 164 -7.54 -6.99 -5.52
C VAL A 164 -7.67 -8.46 -5.92
N GLY A 165 -7.88 -9.33 -4.93
CA GLY A 165 -8.01 -10.77 -5.11
C GLY A 165 -9.44 -11.30 -5.15
N SER A 166 -10.47 -10.45 -5.32
CA SER A 166 -11.87 -10.89 -5.41
C SER A 166 -12.64 -10.18 -6.53
N ASN A 167 -13.19 -10.97 -7.47
CA ASN A 167 -14.13 -10.49 -8.48
C ASN A 167 -15.36 -9.81 -7.86
N ALA A 168 -15.84 -10.33 -6.72
CA ALA A 168 -16.97 -9.75 -6.03
C ALA A 168 -16.64 -8.37 -5.45
N ALA A 169 -15.45 -8.19 -4.86
CA ALA A 169 -15.02 -6.90 -4.37
C ALA A 169 -14.86 -5.88 -5.51
N ILE A 170 -14.22 -6.30 -6.62
CA ILE A 170 -14.05 -5.49 -7.83
C ILE A 170 -15.39 -4.98 -8.34
N LYS A 171 -16.37 -5.88 -8.48
CA LYS A 171 -17.71 -5.53 -8.95
C LYS A 171 -18.49 -4.67 -7.95
N ASN A 172 -18.58 -5.10 -6.70
CA ASN A 172 -19.48 -4.48 -5.72
C ASN A 172 -18.99 -3.12 -5.21
N VAL A 173 -17.67 -2.90 -5.21
CA VAL A 173 -17.06 -1.69 -4.63
C VAL A 173 -16.66 -0.72 -5.72
N TYR A 174 -15.98 -1.21 -6.77
CA TYR A 174 -15.52 -0.36 -7.86
C TYR A 174 -16.49 -0.26 -9.04
N GLY A 175 -17.50 -1.13 -9.12
CA GLY A 175 -18.48 -1.11 -10.21
C GLY A 175 -17.90 -1.58 -11.55
N LEU A 176 -16.81 -2.34 -11.53
CA LEU A 176 -16.07 -2.73 -12.72
C LEU A 176 -16.46 -4.12 -13.21
N GLU A 177 -16.56 -4.25 -14.54
CA GLU A 177 -16.57 -5.55 -15.22
C GLU A 177 -15.11 -5.98 -15.51
N LYS A 178 -14.34 -6.12 -14.42
CA LYS A 178 -12.94 -6.60 -14.40
C LYS A 178 -12.82 -7.78 -13.44
N THR A 179 -11.73 -8.51 -13.56
CA THR A 179 -11.47 -9.75 -12.82
C THR A 179 -10.12 -9.71 -12.10
N VAL A 180 -9.94 -10.60 -11.14
CA VAL A 180 -8.65 -10.84 -10.49
C VAL A 180 -7.54 -11.16 -11.50
N ALA A 181 -7.87 -11.82 -12.62
CA ALA A 181 -6.91 -12.11 -13.69
C ALA A 181 -6.40 -10.83 -14.38
N ASP A 182 -7.22 -9.78 -14.50
CA ASP A 182 -6.79 -8.49 -15.05
C ASP A 182 -5.76 -7.82 -14.14
N TYR A 183 -5.97 -7.88 -12.82
CA TYR A 183 -5.02 -7.38 -11.83
C TYR A 183 -3.72 -8.18 -11.82
N GLU A 184 -3.81 -9.52 -11.83
CA GLU A 184 -2.65 -10.40 -11.91
C GLU A 184 -1.83 -10.15 -13.17
N SER A 185 -2.50 -10.03 -14.32
CA SER A 185 -1.85 -9.77 -15.61
C SER A 185 -1.11 -8.43 -15.60
N THR A 186 -1.78 -7.36 -15.15
CA THR A 186 -1.17 -6.02 -15.08
C THR A 186 0.01 -5.99 -14.11
N PHE A 187 -0.14 -6.60 -12.93
CA PHE A 187 0.93 -6.65 -11.94
C PHE A 187 2.14 -7.43 -12.44
N LYS A 188 1.94 -8.55 -13.15
CA LYS A 188 3.02 -9.31 -13.80
C LYS A 188 3.72 -8.50 -14.88
N GLU A 189 2.99 -7.77 -15.71
CA GLU A 189 3.57 -6.90 -16.74
C GLU A 189 4.44 -5.80 -16.11
N LEU A 190 3.93 -5.15 -15.06
CA LEU A 190 4.71 -4.21 -14.26
C LEU A 190 5.97 -4.86 -13.70
N MET A 191 5.87 -6.03 -13.06
CA MET A 191 7.03 -6.72 -12.47
C MET A 191 8.08 -7.17 -13.50
N ASN A 192 7.69 -7.36 -14.76
CA ASN A 192 8.59 -7.68 -15.87
C ASN A 192 9.18 -6.44 -16.55
N SER A 193 8.72 -5.26 -16.16
CA SER A 193 9.23 -3.98 -16.65
C SER A 193 10.57 -3.60 -16.00
N SER A 194 11.18 -2.55 -16.51
CA SER A 194 12.39 -1.90 -16.01
C SER A 194 12.12 -0.90 -14.88
N ILE A 195 10.86 -0.69 -14.49
CA ILE A 195 10.51 0.14 -13.33
C ILE A 195 11.08 -0.50 -12.07
N LYS A 196 11.93 0.25 -11.36
CA LYS A 196 12.79 -0.30 -10.30
C LYS A 196 12.02 -0.85 -9.10
N TYR A 197 10.91 -0.21 -8.74
CA TYR A 197 10.20 -0.49 -7.49
C TYR A 197 8.71 -0.55 -7.72
N ILE A 198 8.13 -1.75 -7.61
CA ILE A 198 6.69 -1.97 -7.69
C ILE A 198 6.20 -2.55 -6.36
N SER A 199 5.25 -1.86 -5.74
CA SER A 199 4.71 -2.25 -4.44
C SER A 199 3.21 -2.54 -4.52
N PRO A 200 2.78 -3.80 -4.33
CA PRO A 200 1.37 -4.13 -4.24
C PRO A 200 0.75 -3.55 -2.96
N HIS A 201 -0.38 -2.88 -3.13
CA HIS A 201 -1.23 -2.33 -2.08
C HIS A 201 -2.47 -3.21 -1.97
N ILE A 202 -2.68 -3.85 -0.83
CA ILE A 202 -3.81 -4.75 -0.61
C ILE A 202 -4.71 -4.12 0.45
N CYS A 203 -5.94 -3.77 0.06
CA CYS A 203 -6.96 -3.24 0.97
C CYS A 203 -7.71 -4.39 1.64
N ILE A 204 -7.47 -4.58 2.94
CA ILE A 204 -8.09 -5.62 3.75
C ILE A 204 -9.52 -5.20 4.08
N GLY A 205 -10.47 -6.10 3.80
CA GLY A 205 -11.89 -5.84 4.00
C GLY A 205 -12.52 -4.96 2.93
N LEU A 206 -11.94 -4.88 1.72
CA LEU A 206 -12.40 -4.00 0.64
C LEU A 206 -13.91 -4.15 0.36
N ASN A 207 -14.42 -5.37 0.37
CA ASN A 207 -15.84 -5.67 0.11
C ASN A 207 -16.70 -5.39 1.36
N TYR A 208 -16.88 -4.11 1.68
CA TYR A 208 -17.75 -3.63 2.77
C TYR A 208 -17.34 -4.19 4.16
N GLY A 209 -16.05 -4.20 4.46
CA GLY A 209 -15.48 -4.60 5.75
C GLY A 209 -15.36 -6.11 5.95
N LYS A 210 -15.78 -6.90 4.94
CA LYS A 210 -15.77 -8.37 4.97
C LYS A 210 -14.57 -8.93 4.20
N PRO A 211 -14.16 -10.19 4.48
CA PRO A 211 -13.14 -10.88 3.71
C PRO A 211 -13.36 -10.75 2.20
N SER A 212 -12.32 -10.38 1.47
CA SER A 212 -12.43 -9.89 0.09
C SER A 212 -11.29 -10.31 -0.83
N GLY A 213 -10.74 -11.50 -0.61
CA GLY A 213 -9.73 -12.12 -1.48
C GLY A 213 -8.29 -11.71 -1.15
N GLU A 214 -8.03 -11.28 0.07
CA GLU A 214 -6.71 -10.86 0.54
C GLU A 214 -5.69 -12.01 0.40
N ILE A 215 -6.08 -13.23 0.75
CA ILE A 215 -5.23 -14.42 0.59
C ILE A 215 -4.95 -14.71 -0.89
N ASP A 216 -5.92 -14.49 -1.77
CA ASP A 216 -5.76 -14.67 -3.21
C ASP A 216 -4.81 -13.61 -3.80
N ALA A 217 -4.92 -12.35 -3.36
CA ALA A 217 -3.97 -11.29 -3.69
C ALA A 217 -2.54 -11.63 -3.23
N LEU A 218 -2.38 -12.17 -2.01
CA LEU A 218 -1.08 -12.64 -1.51
C LEU A 218 -0.54 -13.82 -2.32
N ASN A 219 -1.40 -14.74 -2.78
CA ASN A 219 -0.99 -15.85 -3.64
C ASN A 219 -0.49 -15.39 -5.01
N ILE A 220 -1.11 -14.35 -5.60
CA ILE A 220 -0.67 -13.76 -6.87
C ILE A 220 0.77 -13.28 -6.79
N ILE A 221 1.14 -12.61 -5.69
CA ILE A 221 2.47 -11.98 -5.55
C ILE A 221 3.53 -12.90 -4.92
N LYS A 222 3.14 -14.09 -4.43
CA LYS A 222 4.00 -15.01 -3.68
C LYS A 222 5.33 -15.33 -4.39
N ASN A 223 5.27 -15.51 -5.70
CA ASN A 223 6.45 -15.86 -6.52
C ASN A 223 7.05 -14.67 -7.28
N LEU A 224 6.48 -13.48 -7.12
CA LEU A 224 6.94 -12.26 -7.80
C LEU A 224 7.94 -11.46 -6.96
N ASN A 225 8.12 -11.81 -5.69
CA ASN A 225 9.10 -11.22 -4.77
C ASN A 225 9.11 -9.67 -4.77
N PRO A 226 7.97 -9.00 -4.52
CA PRO A 226 7.97 -7.55 -4.36
C PRO A 226 8.91 -7.15 -3.23
N TYR A 227 9.58 -6.00 -3.35
CA TYR A 227 10.47 -5.49 -2.29
C TYR A 227 9.70 -5.07 -1.03
N LEU A 228 8.43 -4.71 -1.20
CA LEU A 228 7.53 -4.22 -0.16
C LEU A 228 6.09 -4.59 -0.47
N ILE A 229 5.37 -5.08 0.53
CA ILE A 229 3.90 -5.25 0.50
C ILE A 229 3.27 -4.18 1.39
N VAL A 230 2.34 -3.40 0.86
CA VAL A 230 1.58 -2.41 1.62
C VAL A 230 0.20 -2.97 1.93
N LEU A 231 -0.15 -3.02 3.20
CA LEU A 231 -1.45 -3.44 3.69
C LEU A 231 -2.23 -2.22 4.16
N LEU A 232 -3.42 -2.05 3.60
CA LEU A 232 -4.40 -1.02 3.97
C LEU A 232 -5.60 -1.70 4.62
N GLY A 233 -6.39 -0.95 5.37
CA GLY A 233 -7.65 -1.40 5.93
C GLY A 233 -8.80 -0.57 5.39
N LEU A 234 -9.91 -1.20 5.03
CA LEU A 234 -11.12 -0.46 4.70
C LEU A 234 -11.55 0.38 5.91
N ARG A 235 -11.65 1.69 5.73
CA ARG A 235 -12.20 2.62 6.71
C ARG A 235 -13.46 3.27 6.17
N SER A 236 -14.28 3.78 7.08
CA SER A 236 -15.43 4.57 6.69
C SER A 236 -14.99 5.86 5.99
N THR A 237 -15.67 6.16 4.89
CA THR A 237 -15.49 7.42 4.16
C THR A 237 -16.79 8.22 4.23
N PRO A 238 -16.79 9.44 4.80
CA PRO A 238 -17.99 10.27 4.85
C PRO A 238 -18.61 10.48 3.46
N GLU A 239 -19.93 10.57 3.41
CA GLU A 239 -20.68 10.83 2.16
C GLU A 239 -20.51 9.75 1.08
N THR A 240 -20.21 8.52 1.50
CA THR A 240 -20.13 7.34 0.61
C THR A 240 -21.06 6.22 1.10
N PRO A 241 -21.37 5.22 0.25
CA PRO A 241 -22.07 4.00 0.67
C PRO A 241 -21.42 3.26 1.84
N ILE A 242 -20.13 3.49 2.12
CA ILE A 242 -19.39 2.85 3.23
C ILE A 242 -19.17 3.77 4.45
N SER A 243 -19.91 4.88 4.56
CA SER A 243 -19.74 5.89 5.61
C SER A 243 -19.84 5.40 7.06
N SER A 244 -20.39 4.21 7.30
CA SER A 244 -20.46 3.55 8.61
C SER A 244 -19.77 2.18 8.65
N ILE A 245 -19.03 1.83 7.59
CA ILE A 245 -18.46 0.50 7.40
C ILE A 245 -16.95 0.59 7.54
N SER A 246 -16.37 -0.37 8.26
CA SER A 246 -14.93 -0.50 8.46
C SER A 246 -14.59 -1.98 8.61
N VAL A 247 -13.33 -2.33 8.31
CA VAL A 247 -12.85 -3.69 8.53
C VAL A 247 -12.70 -3.97 10.03
N ASP A 248 -13.04 -5.19 10.45
CA ASP A 248 -12.80 -5.64 11.81
C ASP A 248 -11.29 -5.63 12.15
N PRO A 249 -10.87 -4.99 13.25
CA PRO A 249 -9.46 -4.95 13.66
C PRO A 249 -8.80 -6.32 13.78
N LYS A 250 -9.49 -7.32 14.35
CA LYS A 250 -8.90 -8.64 14.58
C LYS A 250 -8.69 -9.38 13.26
N TYR A 251 -9.66 -9.29 12.35
CA TYR A 251 -9.53 -9.81 11.00
C TYR A 251 -8.33 -9.18 10.29
N MET A 252 -8.18 -7.85 10.36
CA MET A 252 -7.03 -7.17 9.75
C MET A 252 -5.70 -7.66 10.33
N VAL A 253 -5.58 -7.78 11.64
CA VAL A 253 -4.37 -8.26 12.32
C VAL A 253 -4.03 -9.71 11.93
N LYS A 254 -5.05 -10.58 11.77
CA LYS A 254 -4.88 -11.95 11.25
C LYS A 254 -4.29 -11.97 9.85
N ILE A 255 -4.81 -11.16 8.94
CA ILE A 255 -4.29 -11.06 7.57
C ILE A 255 -2.85 -10.54 7.56
N ILE A 256 -2.51 -9.57 8.40
CA ILE A 256 -1.12 -9.07 8.53
C ILE A 256 -0.19 -10.20 9.00
N ALA A 257 -0.59 -10.96 10.03
CA ALA A 257 0.19 -12.09 10.53
C ALA A 257 0.38 -13.16 9.45
N ILE A 258 -0.67 -13.52 8.73
CA ILE A 258 -0.59 -14.46 7.59
C ILE A 258 0.34 -13.92 6.51
N THR A 259 0.29 -12.62 6.21
CA THR A 259 1.20 -11.98 5.26
C THR A 259 2.65 -12.15 5.70
N ARG A 260 2.98 -11.90 6.98
CA ARG A 260 4.34 -12.14 7.50
C ARG A 260 4.76 -13.61 7.37
N LEU A 261 3.87 -14.55 7.66
CA LEU A 261 4.16 -15.98 7.52
C LEU A 261 4.34 -16.42 6.06
N MET A 262 3.61 -15.82 5.11
CA MET A 262 3.79 -16.09 3.68
C MET A 262 5.04 -15.42 3.11
N PHE A 263 5.46 -14.28 3.68
CA PHE A 263 6.56 -13.45 3.20
C PHE A 263 7.56 -13.16 4.34
N PRO A 264 8.31 -14.17 4.82
CA PRO A 264 9.18 -14.03 5.99
C PRO A 264 10.30 -12.99 5.77
N ARG A 265 10.72 -12.78 4.52
CA ARG A 265 11.87 -11.94 4.14
C ARG A 265 11.52 -10.69 3.33
N THR A 266 10.23 -10.40 3.14
CA THR A 266 9.78 -9.17 2.46
C THR A 266 9.40 -8.11 3.49
N GLU A 267 9.70 -6.84 3.23
CA GLU A 267 9.20 -5.77 4.09
C GLU A 267 7.67 -5.67 3.99
N ILE A 268 7.01 -5.39 5.11
CA ILE A 268 5.55 -5.24 5.16
C ILE A 268 5.26 -3.90 5.81
N SER A 269 4.47 -3.09 5.12
CA SER A 269 4.00 -1.80 5.61
C SER A 269 2.54 -1.83 5.98
N LEU A 270 2.22 -1.29 7.15
CA LEU A 270 0.88 -0.82 7.47
C LEU A 270 0.70 0.59 6.91
N GLY A 271 0.03 0.72 5.77
CA GLY A 271 -0.15 1.99 5.06
C GLY A 271 -1.20 2.91 5.72
N CYS A 272 -1.24 4.18 5.32
CA CYS A 272 -2.02 5.24 5.99
C CYS A 272 -3.52 4.96 6.15
N MET A 273 -4.16 4.36 5.15
CA MET A 273 -5.61 4.12 5.14
C MET A 273 -5.96 2.87 5.96
N ARG A 274 -6.67 3.09 7.07
CA ARG A 274 -7.24 2.07 7.97
C ARG A 274 -8.21 2.72 8.96
N PRO A 275 -9.06 1.94 9.65
CA PRO A 275 -10.00 2.45 10.66
C PRO A 275 -9.37 3.43 11.66
N ILE A 276 -10.17 4.37 12.15
CA ILE A 276 -9.74 5.45 13.05
C ILE A 276 -10.09 5.15 14.53
N GLY A 277 -9.71 6.02 15.46
CA GLY A 277 -10.13 5.91 16.87
C GLY A 277 -9.57 4.67 17.59
N GLN A 278 -10.43 3.98 18.34
CA GLN A 278 -10.01 2.78 19.10
C GLN A 278 -9.58 1.63 18.19
N ASP A 279 -10.23 1.47 17.04
CA ASP A 279 -9.87 0.45 16.06
C ASP A 279 -8.47 0.70 15.50
N ARG A 280 -8.11 1.96 15.24
CA ARG A 280 -6.73 2.34 14.84
C ARG A 280 -5.70 1.86 15.85
N LYS A 281 -5.96 2.07 17.15
CA LYS A 281 -5.05 1.66 18.22
C LYS A 281 -4.87 0.14 18.24
N GLN A 282 -5.97 -0.61 18.13
CA GLN A 282 -5.93 -2.07 18.10
C GLN A 282 -5.19 -2.59 16.86
N ILE A 283 -5.45 -2.00 15.68
CA ILE A 283 -4.81 -2.38 14.43
C ILE A 283 -3.32 -2.06 14.47
N ASP A 284 -2.90 -0.87 14.91
CA ASP A 284 -1.49 -0.48 14.88
C ASP A 284 -0.66 -1.33 15.85
N LEU A 285 -1.16 -1.59 17.07
CA LEU A 285 -0.52 -2.50 18.03
C LEU A 285 -0.48 -3.93 17.48
N GLY A 286 -1.64 -4.43 17.01
CA GLY A 286 -1.73 -5.77 16.45
C GLY A 286 -0.80 -5.96 15.25
N ALA A 287 -0.71 -4.98 14.35
CA ALA A 287 0.18 -5.01 13.19
C ALA A 287 1.65 -5.03 13.60
N PHE A 288 2.04 -4.23 14.59
CA PHE A 288 3.39 -4.23 15.15
C PHE A 288 3.77 -5.64 15.66
N HIS A 289 2.91 -6.27 16.44
CA HIS A 289 3.13 -7.64 16.91
C HIS A 289 3.01 -8.68 15.78
N SER A 290 2.15 -8.49 14.79
CA SER A 290 2.03 -9.36 13.60
C SER A 290 3.26 -9.32 12.67
N GLY A 291 4.25 -8.49 12.97
CA GLY A 291 5.53 -8.52 12.25
C GLY A 291 5.65 -7.52 11.10
N VAL A 292 4.91 -6.41 11.09
CA VAL A 292 5.22 -5.32 10.14
C VAL A 292 6.61 -4.73 10.42
N THR A 293 7.28 -4.30 9.35
CA THR A 293 8.58 -3.59 9.45
C THR A 293 8.42 -2.09 9.27
N ARG A 294 7.27 -1.65 8.76
CA ARG A 294 6.95 -0.26 8.47
C ARG A 294 5.53 0.08 8.96
N ILE A 295 5.36 1.27 9.54
CA ILE A 295 4.04 1.80 9.88
C ILE A 295 3.96 3.25 9.44
N GLU A 296 2.95 3.56 8.64
CA GLU A 296 2.62 4.93 8.27
C GLU A 296 1.72 5.56 9.34
N ILE A 297 2.16 6.69 9.89
CA ILE A 297 1.46 7.48 10.91
C ILE A 297 0.93 6.57 12.05
N PRO A 298 1.82 5.94 12.85
CA PRO A 298 1.43 5.04 13.93
C PRO A 298 0.72 5.78 15.06
N THR A 299 -0.12 5.07 15.81
CA THR A 299 -0.59 5.60 17.09
C THR A 299 0.55 5.76 18.09
N TYR A 300 0.39 6.71 19.02
CA TYR A 300 1.32 6.90 20.13
C TYR A 300 1.49 5.64 20.97
N ALA A 301 0.41 4.88 21.20
CA ALA A 301 0.46 3.62 21.93
C ALA A 301 1.40 2.59 21.28
N THR A 302 1.43 2.53 19.94
CA THR A 302 2.34 1.64 19.20
C THR A 302 3.79 2.10 19.28
N LEU A 303 4.04 3.40 19.32
CA LEU A 303 5.39 3.94 19.55
C LEU A 303 5.88 3.61 20.96
N GLU A 304 5.05 3.82 21.99
CA GLU A 304 5.39 3.45 23.36
C GLU A 304 5.68 1.95 23.51
N GLU A 305 4.89 1.10 22.85
CA GLU A 305 5.11 -0.35 22.87
C GLU A 305 6.46 -0.73 22.22
N ALA A 306 6.77 -0.14 21.06
CA ALA A 306 8.04 -0.36 20.39
C ALA A 306 9.23 0.10 21.26
N GLU A 307 9.12 1.25 21.93
CA GLU A 307 10.15 1.77 22.86
C GLU A 307 10.33 0.85 24.07
N LYS A 308 9.24 0.38 24.69
CA LYS A 308 9.27 -0.57 25.82
C LYS A 308 9.99 -1.88 25.46
N LEU A 309 9.83 -2.35 24.22
CA LEU A 309 10.48 -3.57 23.73
C LEU A 309 11.87 -3.32 23.11
N GLU A 310 12.40 -2.11 23.29
CA GLU A 310 13.74 -1.66 22.88
C GLU A 310 13.98 -1.68 21.36
N TYR A 311 12.94 -1.38 20.57
CA TYR A 311 13.09 -1.25 19.12
C TYR A 311 13.76 0.07 18.74
N LYS A 312 14.66 0.00 17.75
CA LYS A 312 15.15 1.19 17.06
C LYS A 312 14.05 1.77 16.17
N ILE A 313 13.53 2.94 16.52
CA ILE A 313 12.53 3.67 15.73
C ILE A 313 13.24 4.61 14.74
N GLN A 314 13.02 4.40 13.45
CA GLN A 314 13.53 5.27 12.38
C GLN A 314 12.35 6.04 11.77
N ARG A 315 12.31 7.36 11.96
CA ARG A 315 11.25 8.23 11.41
C ARG A 315 11.70 8.86 10.10
N MET A 316 10.82 8.91 9.11
CA MET A 316 11.06 9.48 7.78
C MET A 316 9.83 10.25 7.30
N GLU A 317 10.07 11.44 6.75
CA GLU A 317 9.01 12.28 6.18
C GLU A 317 8.73 11.90 4.72
N CYS A 318 8.24 10.68 4.48
CA CYS A 318 7.97 10.16 3.14
C CYS A 318 6.84 9.14 3.08
N CYS A 319 6.44 8.76 1.86
CA CYS A 319 5.47 7.68 1.63
C CYS A 319 6.03 6.33 2.09
N CYS A 320 5.18 5.45 2.60
CA CYS A 320 5.60 4.13 3.06
C CYS A 320 6.13 3.21 1.94
N SER A 321 5.87 3.55 0.68
CA SER A 321 6.37 2.88 -0.52
C SER A 321 7.82 3.25 -0.88
N ILE A 322 8.53 4.10 -0.12
CA ILE A 322 9.93 4.41 -0.44
C ILE A 322 10.83 3.19 -0.18
N PRO A 323 11.61 2.70 -1.16
CA PRO A 323 12.54 1.59 -0.97
C PRO A 323 13.76 2.02 -0.14
N GLU A 324 14.41 1.07 0.53
CA GLU A 324 15.56 1.34 1.43
C GLU A 324 16.71 2.10 0.74
N THR A 325 16.93 1.85 -0.55
CA THR A 325 17.92 2.55 -1.38
C THR A 325 17.67 4.05 -1.49
N LEU A 326 16.42 4.48 -1.39
CA LEU A 326 15.99 5.88 -1.48
C LEU A 326 15.69 6.51 -0.11
N GLU A 327 15.54 5.71 0.96
CA GLU A 327 15.29 6.20 2.33
C GLU A 327 16.37 7.18 2.82
N LYS A 328 17.62 7.02 2.36
CA LYS A 328 18.74 7.90 2.76
C LYS A 328 18.49 9.38 2.47
N LYS A 329 17.70 9.70 1.43
CA LYS A 329 17.33 11.08 1.07
C LYS A 329 16.41 11.75 2.11
N PHE A 330 15.83 10.99 3.03
CA PHE A 330 14.90 11.49 4.06
C PHE A 330 15.49 11.47 5.47
N LEU A 331 16.72 10.96 5.63
CA LEU A 331 17.42 10.87 6.91
C LEU A 331 18.51 11.95 7.07
N SER A 332 18.79 12.70 6.00
CA SER A 332 19.67 13.87 5.96
C SER A 332 18.91 15.14 6.31
#